data_AF-M2XRL7-F1
#
_entry.id   AF-M2XRL7-F1
#
_cell.length_a   1.000
_cell.length_b   1.000
_cell.length_c   1.000
_cell.angle_alpha   90.00
_cell.angle_beta   90.00
_cell.angle_gamma   90.00
#
_symmetry.space_group_name_H-M   'P 1'
#
loop_
_entity.id
_entity.type
_entity.pdbx_description
1 polymer ?
#
loop_
_entity_poly.entity_id
_entity_poly.type
_entity_poly.pdbx_seq_one_letter_code
_entity_poly.pdbx_strand_id
1 'polypeptide(L)'
;MSIGFVVIITNSVYLPTYLSFGTLNPDENCMESKDKEQLYEPILLHFGENQVPKEVQKEAWSACDALVRKFKECSKKRTFSVSWACQEQLQDMTECIYQYETDENNIRKARWKVAKEHPTAVKGYRKVKTNTSKAS
;
A
#
# COMPACT_ATOMS: atom_id res chain seq x y z
N MET A 1 19.14 21.07 -55.58
CA MET A 1 19.43 22.52 -55.52
C MET A 1 18.53 23.11 -54.46
N SER A 2 19.15 23.82 -53.51
CA SER A 2 18.57 24.59 -52.41
C SER A 2 17.42 25.51 -52.86
N ILE A 3 16.49 25.90 -52.00
CA ILE A 3 16.47 27.12 -51.16
C ILE A 3 15.23 26.94 -50.24
N GLY A 4 15.24 27.06 -48.92
CA GLY A 4 15.99 27.98 -48.06
C GLY A 4 15.19 29.27 -47.84
N PHE A 5 14.03 29.23 -47.17
CA PHE A 5 13.34 30.45 -46.73
C PHE A 5 13.34 30.53 -45.20
N VAL A 6 14.40 31.15 -44.70
CA VAL A 6 14.42 31.80 -43.39
C VAL A 6 13.96 33.24 -43.63
N VAL A 7 12.85 33.63 -43.00
CA VAL A 7 12.51 35.04 -42.79
C VAL A 7 12.23 35.20 -41.31
N ILE A 8 13.17 35.83 -40.61
CA ILE A 8 13.01 36.34 -39.24
C ILE A 8 12.84 37.86 -39.35
N ILE A 9 12.20 38.41 -38.30
CA ILE A 9 12.17 39.80 -37.80
C ILE A 9 11.22 40.75 -38.57
N THR A 10 10.27 41.47 -37.95
CA THR A 10 10.38 42.29 -36.74
C THR A 10 9.04 42.65 -36.05
N ASN A 11 9.10 42.75 -34.72
CA ASN A 11 8.48 43.75 -33.83
C ASN A 11 7.00 44.15 -34.02
N SER A 12 6.16 43.71 -33.07
CA SER A 12 5.20 44.65 -32.48
C SER A 12 4.96 44.35 -31.00
N VAL A 13 5.19 45.41 -30.22
CA VAL A 13 5.06 45.56 -28.78
C VAL A 13 3.59 45.51 -28.40
N TYR A 14 3.20 44.61 -27.50
CA TYR A 14 2.05 44.81 -26.62
C TYR A 14 2.30 44.04 -25.30
N LEU A 15 2.95 44.71 -24.36
CA LEU A 15 2.75 44.42 -22.94
C LEU A 15 1.49 45.18 -22.48
N PRO A 16 0.55 44.53 -21.81
CA PRO A 16 -0.14 45.11 -20.69
C PRO A 16 0.44 44.51 -19.40
N THR A 17 1.18 45.36 -18.70
CA THR A 17 1.38 45.30 -17.26
C THR A 17 0.02 45.37 -16.53
N TYR A 18 0.00 44.87 -15.29
CA TYR A 18 -1.10 44.93 -14.30
C TYR A 18 -2.17 43.84 -14.40
N LEU A 19 -1.94 42.70 -13.72
CA LEU A 19 -2.35 42.54 -12.33
C LEU A 19 -1.96 41.13 -11.86
N SER A 20 -1.11 41.11 -10.86
CA SER A 20 -0.86 39.99 -9.97
C SER A 20 -2.16 39.64 -9.24
N PHE A 21 -3.06 38.89 -9.88
CA PHE A 21 -3.91 37.98 -9.13
C PHE A 21 -3.05 36.77 -8.83
N GLY A 22 -2.40 36.81 -7.65
CA GLY A 22 -1.92 35.61 -7.02
C GLY A 22 -3.12 34.68 -6.85
N THR A 23 -3.27 33.73 -7.76
CA THR A 23 -3.95 32.50 -7.45
C THR A 23 -3.09 31.86 -6.38
N LEU A 24 -3.48 32.05 -5.11
CA LEU A 24 -3.22 31.06 -4.08
C LEU A 24 -3.83 29.76 -4.63
N ASN A 25 -3.01 29.02 -5.36
CA ASN A 25 -3.25 27.64 -5.75
C ASN A 25 -3.28 26.84 -4.43
N PRO A 26 -4.44 26.31 -3.97
CA PRO A 26 -4.47 25.39 -2.84
C PRO A 26 -4.09 23.96 -3.26
N ASP A 27 -3.50 23.79 -4.45
CA ASP A 27 -3.21 22.50 -5.09
C ASP A 27 -1.72 22.17 -5.20
N GLU A 28 -0.80 23.06 -4.82
CA GLU A 28 0.65 22.78 -4.82
C GLU A 28 1.15 22.07 -3.53
N ASN A 29 0.37 21.11 -3.01
CA ASN A 29 0.91 20.14 -2.06
C ASN A 29 0.18 18.78 -2.02
N CYS A 30 -0.38 18.37 -3.16
CA CYS A 30 -0.99 17.05 -3.35
C CYS A 30 -0.02 15.99 -3.89
N MET A 31 1.30 16.09 -3.65
CA MET A 31 2.23 14.94 -3.76
C MET A 31 3.45 15.12 -2.85
N GLU A 32 3.28 14.84 -1.55
CA GLU A 32 4.39 14.37 -0.71
C GLU A 32 4.05 12.93 -0.34
N SER A 33 4.28 12.05 -1.32
CA SER A 33 3.45 10.86 -1.57
C SER A 33 4.00 9.56 -0.98
N LYS A 34 4.84 9.60 0.06
CA LYS A 34 5.16 8.42 0.88
C LYS A 34 5.12 8.69 2.37
N ASP A 35 5.53 9.89 2.77
CA ASP A 35 5.58 10.25 4.19
C ASP A 35 4.19 10.60 4.76
N LYS A 36 3.26 11.13 3.94
CA LYS A 36 1.86 11.38 4.37
C LYS A 36 1.03 10.10 4.46
N GLU A 37 1.31 9.08 3.66
CA GLU A 37 0.56 7.81 3.66
C GLU A 37 0.89 6.93 4.87
N GLN A 38 2.09 7.09 5.44
CA GLN A 38 2.44 6.49 6.73
C GLN A 38 1.85 7.26 7.92
N LEU A 39 1.46 8.52 7.71
CA LEU A 39 0.92 9.41 8.75
C LEU A 39 -0.59 9.25 8.95
N TYR A 40 -1.34 8.76 7.96
CA TYR A 40 -2.78 8.57 8.06
C TYR A 40 -3.19 7.12 7.85
N GLU A 41 -4.18 6.67 8.61
CA GLU A 41 -4.77 5.33 8.46
C GLU A 41 -6.28 5.46 8.29
N PRO A 42 -6.90 4.72 7.37
CA PRO A 42 -8.35 4.73 7.20
C PRO A 42 -9.04 4.12 8.42
N ILE A 43 -10.03 4.84 8.94
CA ILE A 43 -10.97 4.35 9.94
C ILE A 43 -12.07 3.63 9.18
N LEU A 44 -12.10 2.30 9.30
CA LEU A 44 -13.13 1.50 8.63
C LEU A 44 -14.37 1.38 9.53
N LEU A 45 -15.52 1.25 8.89
CA LEU A 45 -16.75 0.79 9.53
C LEU A 45 -16.60 -0.69 9.89
N HIS A 46 -17.50 -1.20 10.76
CA HIS A 46 -17.43 -2.58 11.26
C HIS A 46 -17.31 -3.63 10.14
N PHE A 47 -18.05 -3.45 9.04
CA PHE A 47 -17.94 -4.33 7.86
C PHE A 47 -16.52 -4.33 7.28
N GLY A 48 -15.92 -3.15 7.09
CA GLY A 48 -14.55 -3.02 6.56
C GLY A 48 -13.50 -3.59 7.52
N GLU A 49 -13.62 -3.33 8.83
CA GLU A 49 -12.73 -3.92 9.84
C GLU A 49 -12.76 -5.46 9.82
N ASN A 50 -13.92 -6.07 9.57
CA ASN A 50 -14.04 -7.54 9.45
C ASN A 50 -13.39 -8.11 8.17
N GLN A 51 -13.08 -7.28 7.17
CA GLN A 51 -12.38 -7.72 5.96
C GLN A 51 -10.85 -7.65 6.12
N VAL A 52 -10.34 -6.76 6.97
CA VAL A 52 -8.90 -6.63 7.26
C VAL A 52 -8.24 -7.98 7.58
N PRO A 53 -8.73 -8.77 8.56
CA PRO A 53 -8.07 -10.04 8.89
C PRO A 53 -8.09 -11.03 7.72
N LYS A 54 -9.11 -10.99 6.85
CA LYS A 54 -9.19 -11.87 5.69
C LYS A 54 -8.16 -11.50 4.62
N GLU A 55 -7.98 -10.20 4.37
CA GLU A 55 -6.95 -9.74 3.44
C GLU A 55 -5.54 -9.99 3.98
N VAL A 56 -5.29 -9.74 5.27
CA VAL A 56 -4.00 -10.08 5.91
C VAL A 56 -3.73 -11.57 5.79
N GLN A 57 -4.70 -12.42 6.13
CA GLN A 57 -4.55 -13.87 6.05
C GLN A 57 -4.25 -14.32 4.62
N LYS A 58 -5.00 -13.81 3.63
CA LYS A 58 -4.80 -14.12 2.20
C LYS A 58 -3.39 -13.76 1.73
N GLU A 59 -2.87 -12.62 2.16
CA GLU A 59 -1.49 -12.21 1.86
C GLU A 59 -0.46 -13.07 2.60
N ALA A 60 -0.72 -13.43 3.87
CA ALA A 60 0.12 -14.33 4.65
C ALA A 60 0.29 -15.69 3.96
N TRP A 61 -0.81 -16.29 3.47
CA TRP A 61 -0.76 -17.55 2.72
C TRP A 61 0.06 -17.43 1.43
N SER A 62 -0.04 -16.29 0.73
CA SER A 62 0.75 -16.05 -0.48
C SER A 62 2.23 -15.84 -0.17
N ALA A 63 2.56 -15.18 0.93
CA ALA A 63 3.95 -14.94 1.34
C ALA A 63 4.62 -16.22 1.86
N CYS A 64 3.87 -17.05 2.58
CA CYS A 64 4.34 -18.31 3.17
C CYS A 64 4.18 -19.53 2.23
N ASP A 65 3.88 -19.33 0.93
CA ASP A 65 3.57 -20.42 -0.01
C ASP A 65 4.68 -21.49 -0.10
N ALA A 66 5.94 -21.10 0.07
CA ALA A 66 7.06 -22.04 0.11
C ALA A 66 6.96 -23.07 1.26
N LEU A 67 6.50 -22.64 2.43
CA LEU A 67 6.29 -23.51 3.61
C LEU A 67 5.02 -24.34 3.44
N VAL A 68 3.97 -23.73 2.90
CA VAL A 68 2.73 -24.44 2.52
C VAL A 68 3.03 -25.57 1.54
N ARG A 69 3.95 -25.36 0.58
CA ARG A 69 4.36 -26.40 -0.37
C ARG A 69 5.07 -27.56 0.32
N LYS A 70 5.99 -27.31 1.25
CA LYS A 70 6.65 -28.36 2.05
C LYS A 70 5.64 -29.16 2.87
N PHE A 71 4.70 -28.48 3.50
CA PHE A 71 3.61 -29.13 4.24
C PHE A 71 2.73 -29.99 3.32
N LYS A 72 2.38 -29.49 2.12
CA LYS A 72 1.64 -30.24 1.10
C LYS A 72 2.41 -31.48 0.63
N GLU A 73 3.72 -31.37 0.39
CA GLU A 73 4.56 -32.50 0.00
C GLU A 73 4.63 -33.58 1.08
N CYS A 74 4.71 -33.18 2.35
CA CYS A 74 4.66 -34.11 3.47
C CYS A 74 3.29 -34.78 3.60
N SER A 75 2.21 -34.01 3.43
CA SER A 75 0.83 -34.48 3.52
C SER A 75 0.45 -35.43 2.38
N LYS A 76 0.99 -35.22 1.16
CA LYS A 76 0.72 -36.10 0.01
C LYS A 76 1.20 -37.54 0.23
N LYS A 77 2.27 -37.73 1.02
CA LYS A 77 2.86 -39.04 1.27
C LYS A 77 2.14 -39.83 2.37
N ARG A 78 1.23 -39.20 3.12
CA ARG A 78 0.61 -39.80 4.32
C ARG A 78 -0.88 -39.46 4.39
N THR A 79 -1.75 -40.48 4.38
CA THR A 79 -3.21 -40.31 4.45
C THR A 79 -3.77 -40.36 5.87
N PHE A 80 -3.10 -41.04 6.81
CA PHE A 80 -3.66 -41.30 8.15
C PHE A 80 -2.92 -40.63 9.32
N SER A 81 -1.68 -40.17 9.15
CA SER A 81 -0.83 -39.67 10.25
C SER A 81 -0.20 -38.29 9.99
N VAL A 82 -0.89 -37.43 9.23
CA VAL A 82 -0.37 -36.10 8.82
C VAL A 82 -0.03 -35.22 10.03
N SER A 83 -0.92 -35.18 11.03
CA SER A 83 -0.79 -34.24 12.16
C SER A 83 0.43 -34.48 13.05
N TRP A 84 0.94 -35.71 13.11
CA TRP A 84 2.17 -36.04 13.86
C TRP A 84 3.40 -36.09 12.96
N ALA A 85 3.28 -36.68 11.77
CA ALA A 85 4.42 -36.94 10.91
C ALA A 85 4.87 -35.71 10.09
N CYS A 86 4.04 -34.66 10.03
CA CYS A 86 4.33 -33.38 9.38
C CYS A 86 4.25 -32.20 10.36
N GLN A 87 4.41 -32.46 11.66
CA GLN A 87 4.26 -31.45 12.70
C GLN A 87 5.26 -30.30 12.53
N GLU A 88 6.51 -30.60 12.19
CA GLU A 88 7.55 -29.60 11.96
C GLU A 88 7.16 -28.64 10.83
N GLN A 89 6.75 -29.17 9.67
CA GLN A 89 6.35 -28.34 8.53
C GLN A 89 5.06 -27.54 8.81
N LEU A 90 4.16 -28.09 9.64
CA LEU A 90 2.97 -27.39 10.10
C LEU A 90 3.32 -26.23 11.04
N GLN A 91 4.27 -26.43 11.96
CA GLN A 91 4.74 -25.40 12.88
C GLN A 91 5.42 -24.26 12.12
N ASP A 92 6.36 -24.57 11.22
CA ASP A 92 7.03 -23.56 10.40
C ASP A 92 6.03 -22.70 9.61
N MET A 93 5.05 -23.35 8.96
CA MET A 93 4.03 -22.66 8.18
C MET A 93 3.16 -21.76 9.07
N THR A 94 2.73 -22.26 10.22
CA THR A 94 1.85 -21.52 11.13
C THR A 94 2.59 -20.34 11.77
N GLU A 95 3.86 -20.52 12.12
CA GLU A 95 4.71 -19.45 12.64
C GLU A 95 4.87 -18.33 11.62
N CYS A 96 5.15 -18.66 10.35
CA CYS A 96 5.24 -17.67 9.28
C CYS A 96 3.95 -16.84 9.14
N ILE A 97 2.79 -17.51 9.15
CA ILE A 97 1.49 -16.84 9.05
C ILE A 97 1.26 -15.94 10.27
N TYR A 98 1.53 -16.45 11.47
CA TYR A 98 1.36 -15.70 12.71
C TYR A 98 2.22 -14.44 12.77
N GLN A 99 3.49 -14.53 12.34
CA GLN A 99 4.39 -13.38 12.24
C GLN A 99 3.85 -12.35 11.23
N TYR A 100 3.27 -12.81 10.13
CA TYR A 100 2.67 -11.92 9.14
C TYR A 100 1.43 -11.21 9.68
N GLU A 101 0.56 -11.94 10.39
CA GLU A 101 -0.66 -11.41 11.02
C GLU A 101 -0.39 -10.46 12.18
N THR A 102 0.76 -10.59 12.85
CA THR A 102 1.15 -9.74 13.98
C THR A 102 1.88 -8.46 13.55
N ASP A 103 2.42 -8.41 12.33
CA ASP A 103 3.13 -7.23 11.83
C ASP A 103 2.14 -6.09 11.50
N GLU A 104 2.19 -5.04 12.31
CA GLU A 104 1.42 -3.81 12.17
C GLU A 104 1.52 -3.18 10.77
N ASN A 105 2.66 -3.35 10.07
CA ASN A 105 2.81 -2.82 8.72
C ASN A 105 1.94 -3.60 7.73
N ASN A 106 1.84 -4.92 7.88
CA ASN A 106 0.99 -5.76 7.03
C ASN A 106 -0.49 -5.48 7.31
N ILE A 107 -0.88 -5.33 8.58
CA ILE A 107 -2.24 -4.96 8.97
C ILE A 107 -2.62 -3.60 8.38
N ARG A 108 -1.75 -2.59 8.51
CA ARG A 108 -1.98 -1.25 7.94
C ARG A 108 -2.12 -1.30 6.42
N LYS A 109 -1.28 -2.09 5.75
CA LYS A 109 -1.34 -2.28 4.30
C LYS A 109 -2.65 -2.94 3.86
N ALA A 110 -3.12 -3.93 4.61
CA ALA A 110 -4.41 -4.57 4.38
C ALA A 110 -5.59 -3.60 4.59
N ARG A 111 -5.53 -2.75 5.61
CA ARG A 111 -6.53 -1.68 5.82
C ARG A 111 -6.65 -0.74 4.64
N TRP A 112 -5.51 -0.34 4.06
CA TRP A 112 -5.49 0.47 2.85
C TRP A 112 -6.07 -0.26 1.62
N LYS A 113 -5.83 -1.57 1.49
CA LYS A 113 -6.46 -2.37 0.43
C LYS A 113 -7.97 -2.43 0.58
N VAL A 114 -8.47 -2.74 1.78
CA VAL A 114 -9.91 -2.75 2.08
C VAL A 114 -10.53 -1.39 1.82
N ALA A 115 -9.87 -0.29 2.22
CA ALA A 115 -10.34 1.07 1.93
C ALA A 115 -10.43 1.36 0.44
N LYS A 116 -9.50 0.84 -0.38
CA LYS A 116 -9.49 0.99 -1.83
C LYS A 116 -10.60 0.18 -2.51
N GLU A 117 -10.83 -1.04 -2.05
CA GLU A 117 -11.86 -1.94 -2.61
C GLU A 117 -13.28 -1.55 -2.17
N HIS A 118 -13.41 -0.99 -0.97
CA HIS A 118 -14.68 -0.61 -0.37
C HIS A 118 -14.65 0.85 0.11
N PRO A 119 -14.72 1.85 -0.80
CA PRO A 119 -14.67 3.26 -0.42
C PRO A 119 -15.84 3.68 0.48
N THR A 120 -17.01 3.03 0.36
CA THR A 120 -18.18 3.27 1.21
C THR A 120 -18.03 2.76 2.64
N ALA A 121 -17.08 1.86 2.88
CA ALA A 121 -16.77 1.36 4.21
C ALA A 121 -15.83 2.28 5.00
N VAL A 122 -15.31 3.35 4.39
CA VAL A 122 -14.38 4.28 5.02
C VAL A 122 -15.18 5.38 5.75
N LYS A 123 -15.01 5.47 7.08
CA LYS A 123 -15.64 6.52 7.89
C LYS A 123 -14.82 7.81 7.90
N GLY A 124 -13.50 7.71 7.73
CA GLY A 124 -12.57 8.84 7.75
C GLY A 124 -11.13 8.36 7.90
N TYR A 125 -10.23 9.27 8.27
CA TYR A 125 -8.81 8.97 8.47
C TYR A 125 -8.34 9.43 9.85
N ARG A 126 -7.46 8.65 10.47
CA ARG A 126 -6.80 8.98 11.75
C ARG A 126 -5.32 9.23 11.50
N LYS A 127 -4.74 10.21 12.20
CA LYS A 127 -3.28 10.37 12.27
C LYS A 127 -2.65 9.25 13.10
N VAL A 128 -1.75 8.47 12.51
CA VAL A 128 -0.93 7.48 13.20
C VAL A 128 0.26 8.20 13.82
N LYS A 129 0.53 7.91 15.10
CA LYS A 129 1.75 8.41 15.75
C LYS A 129 2.92 7.60 15.19
N THR A 130 3.70 8.17 14.29
CA THR A 130 5.00 7.61 13.94
C THR A 130 5.92 7.82 15.13
N ASN A 131 6.47 6.74 15.68
CA ASN A 131 7.52 6.87 16.69
C ASN A 131 8.75 7.43 15.98
N THR A 132 8.95 8.73 16.10
CA THR A 132 10.11 9.47 15.58
C THR A 132 11.33 9.06 16.40
N SER A 133 11.83 7.84 16.20
CA SER A 133 13.03 7.31 16.84
C SER A 133 14.06 6.92 15.80
N LYS A 134 14.71 7.94 15.21
CA LYS A 134 16.16 8.04 14.95
C LYS A 134 16.43 9.18 13.97
N ALA A 135 16.58 10.38 14.50
CA ALA A 135 17.66 11.24 14.05
C ALA A 135 18.94 10.63 14.66
N SER A 136 19.78 10.02 13.83
CA SER A 136 21.20 9.82 14.10
C SER A 136 21.96 10.60 13.06
#